data_AF-A0A136KHZ1-F1
#
_entry.id   AF-A0A136KHZ1-F1
#
_cell.length_a   1.000
_cell.length_b   1.000
_cell.length_c   1.000
_cell.angle_alpha   90.00
_cell.angle_beta   90.00
_cell.angle_gamma   90.00
#
_symmetry.space_group_name_H-M   'P 1'
#
loop_
_entity.id
_entity.type
_entity.pdbx_description
1 polymer ?
#
loop_
_entity_poly.entity_id
_entity_poly.type
_entity_poly.pdbx_seq_one_letter_code
_entity_poly.pdbx_strand_id
1 'polypeptide(L)'
;MSRVVSGVTGAAPIWNSIMRSLLANQPDLPLRRPEGVVGKQVCLLPSQQTDPNQPSTCQTRFEFFRKGVLEGKETQAVVTKEFVPINRDTGAMTTPDNPAVEMQEKTILTDILGTKSCLDCNQDGQPRSLLIVTEGIKQRFKEVKETPVPTAIPPQ
;
A
#
# COMPACT_ATOMS: atom_id res chain seq x y z
N MET A 1 31.77 0.26 19.64
CA MET A 1 30.93 0.80 18.54
C MET A 1 30.73 -0.29 17.50
N SER A 2 29.55 -0.92 17.43
CA SER A 2 29.25 -1.90 16.38
C SER A 2 28.99 -1.16 15.07
N ARG A 3 29.86 -1.30 14.06
CA ARG A 3 29.57 -0.82 12.71
C ARG A 3 28.49 -1.70 12.10
N VAL A 4 27.23 -1.28 12.22
CA VAL A 4 26.15 -1.88 11.44
C VAL A 4 26.33 -1.37 10.02
N VAL A 5 26.95 -2.18 9.17
CA VAL A 5 27.07 -1.92 7.74
C VAL A 5 25.84 -2.50 7.08
N SER A 6 25.01 -1.67 6.46
CA SER A 6 23.87 -2.16 5.69
C SER A 6 24.33 -2.57 4.30
N GLY A 7 23.56 -3.43 3.62
CA GLY A 7 23.85 -3.78 2.23
C GLY A 7 23.93 -2.55 1.31
N VAL A 8 23.19 -1.48 1.64
CA VAL A 8 23.20 -0.20 0.90
C VAL A 8 24.50 0.57 1.09
N THR A 9 25.09 0.57 2.29
CA THR A 9 26.34 1.31 2.56
C THR A 9 27.60 0.47 2.38
N GLY A 10 27.49 -0.86 2.31
CA GLY A 10 28.62 -1.78 2.11
C GLY A 10 28.68 -2.40 0.72
N ALA A 11 27.72 -3.27 0.39
CA ALA A 11 27.77 -4.11 -0.81
C ALA A 11 27.37 -3.34 -2.09
N ALA A 12 26.35 -2.48 -2.01
CA ALA A 12 25.83 -1.76 -3.17
C ALA A 12 26.87 -0.85 -3.86
N PRO A 13 27.74 -0.09 -3.15
CA PRO A 13 28.80 0.70 -3.79
C PRO A 13 29.81 -0.16 -4.56
N ILE A 14 30.17 -1.33 -4.02
CA ILE A 14 31.08 -2.27 -4.67
C ILE A 14 30.44 -2.82 -5.94
N TRP A 15 29.20 -3.31 -5.86
CA TRP A 15 28.45 -3.81 -7.02
C TRP A 15 28.30 -2.74 -8.11
N ASN A 16 27.93 -1.51 -7.74
CA ASN A 16 27.79 -0.40 -8.69
C ASN A 16 29.13 -0.08 -9.39
N SER A 17 30.26 -0.12 -8.68
CA SER A 17 31.58 0.06 -9.29
C SER A 17 31.89 -1.03 -10.32
N ILE A 18 31.65 -2.29 -9.97
CA ILE A 18 31.91 -3.43 -10.86
C ILE A 18 31.01 -3.38 -12.09
N MET A 19 29.70 -3.18 -11.91
CA MET A 19 28.73 -3.20 -13.00
C MET A 19 28.91 -2.04 -13.98
N ARG A 20 29.33 -0.86 -13.50
CA ARG A 20 29.68 0.27 -14.39
C ARG A 20 30.82 -0.09 -15.33
N SER A 21 31.83 -0.80 -14.86
CA SER A 21 32.95 -1.25 -15.70
C SER A 21 32.53 -2.37 -16.66
N LEU A 22 31.73 -3.33 -16.20
CA LEU A 22 31.29 -4.47 -17.04
C LEU A 22 30.30 -4.06 -18.14
N LEU A 23 29.42 -3.10 -17.85
CA LEU A 23 28.36 -2.67 -18.77
C LEU A 23 28.73 -1.44 -19.62
N ALA A 24 29.93 -0.86 -19.47
CA ALA A 24 30.33 0.39 -20.12
C ALA A 24 30.12 0.43 -21.64
N ASN A 25 30.26 -0.72 -22.31
CA ASN A 25 30.14 -0.87 -23.76
C ASN A 25 29.04 -1.88 -24.15
N GLN A 26 28.13 -2.20 -23.23
CA GLN A 26 27.04 -3.12 -23.50
C GLN A 26 25.77 -2.33 -23.83
N PRO A 27 25.03 -2.69 -24.90
CA PRO A 27 23.76 -2.05 -25.20
C PRO A 27 22.70 -2.45 -24.18
N ASP A 28 21.76 -1.55 -23.90
CA ASP A 28 20.61 -1.84 -23.06
C ASP A 28 19.74 -2.92 -23.70
N LEU A 29 19.51 -4.00 -22.95
CA LEU A 29 18.59 -5.06 -23.38
C LEU A 29 17.17 -4.71 -22.92
N PRO A 30 16.19 -4.61 -23.83
CA PRO A 30 14.82 -4.37 -23.43
C PRO A 30 14.28 -5.55 -22.64
N LEU A 31 13.55 -5.27 -21.56
CA LEU A 31 12.84 -6.29 -20.79
C LEU A 31 11.81 -6.99 -21.68
N ARG A 32 11.97 -8.30 -21.87
CA ARG A 32 11.01 -9.12 -22.60
C ARG A 32 9.95 -9.64 -21.63
N ARG A 33 8.68 -9.37 -21.93
CA ARG A 33 7.56 -9.93 -21.16
C ARG A 33 7.46 -11.43 -21.45
N PRO A 34 7.60 -12.31 -20.44
CA PRO A 34 7.44 -13.74 -20.64
C PRO A 34 5.96 -14.09 -20.88
N GLU A 35 5.73 -15.28 -21.44
CA GLU A 35 4.37 -15.80 -21.61
C GLU A 35 3.69 -15.98 -20.26
N GLY A 36 2.38 -15.69 -20.20
CA GLY A 36 1.61 -15.79 -18.97
C GLY A 36 1.78 -14.62 -18.00
N VAL A 37 2.48 -13.54 -18.37
CA VAL A 37 2.47 -12.26 -17.64
C VAL A 37 1.55 -11.27 -18.37
N VAL A 38 0.64 -10.65 -17.63
CA VAL A 38 -0.32 -9.66 -18.11
C VAL A 38 -0.09 -8.33 -17.39
N GLY A 39 -0.23 -7.22 -18.11
CA GLY A 39 -0.18 -5.88 -17.51
C GLY A 39 -1.59 -5.37 -17.26
N LYS A 40 -1.86 -4.85 -16.05
CA LYS A 40 -3.14 -4.23 -15.71
C LYS A 40 -2.93 -2.87 -15.03
N GLN A 41 -3.89 -1.97 -15.22
CA GLN A 41 -4.01 -0.77 -14.40
C GLN A 41 -4.69 -1.14 -13.09
N VAL A 42 -4.07 -0.81 -11.96
CA VAL A 42 -4.59 -1.07 -10.61
C VAL A 42 -4.69 0.22 -9.82
N CYS A 43 -5.64 0.33 -8.90
CA CYS A 43 -5.73 1.48 -8.01
C CYS A 43 -4.49 1.58 -7.11
N LEU A 44 -4.03 2.80 -6.80
CA LEU A 44 -2.95 3.01 -5.83
C LEU A 44 -3.33 2.53 -4.42
N LEU A 45 -4.62 2.65 -4.06
CA LEU A 45 -5.15 2.26 -2.77
C LEU A 45 -6.00 0.99 -2.91
N PRO A 46 -5.81 -0.03 -2.05
CA PRO A 46 -6.52 -1.32 -2.16
C PRO A 46 -8.02 -1.23 -1.93
N SER A 47 -8.49 -0.19 -1.25
CA SER A 47 -9.90 0.01 -0.90
C SER A 47 -10.77 0.46 -2.07
N GLN A 48 -10.17 0.68 -3.25
CA GLN A 48 -10.89 1.11 -4.44
C GLN A 48 -10.83 -0.04 -5.46
N GLN A 49 -11.98 -0.59 -5.78
CA GLN A 49 -12.11 -1.61 -6.82
C GLN A 49 -12.05 -0.94 -8.18
N THR A 50 -11.13 -1.38 -9.03
CA THR A 50 -11.24 -1.19 -10.47
C THR A 50 -12.26 -2.19 -10.99
N ASP A 51 -13.50 -1.76 -11.25
CA ASP A 51 -14.42 -2.55 -12.06
C ASP A 51 -13.87 -2.59 -13.51
N PRO A 52 -13.67 -3.78 -14.12
CA PRO A 52 -13.24 -3.88 -15.52
C PRO A 52 -14.20 -3.21 -16.52
N ASN A 53 -15.47 -3.02 -16.15
CA ASN A 53 -16.52 -2.51 -17.04
C ASN A 53 -16.87 -1.03 -16.80
N GLN A 54 -16.29 -0.39 -15.78
CA GLN A 54 -16.43 1.05 -15.55
C GLN A 54 -15.07 1.73 -15.58
N PRO A 55 -14.99 2.99 -16.04
CA PRO A 55 -13.78 3.77 -15.85
C PRO A 55 -13.44 3.79 -14.37
N SER A 56 -12.24 3.31 -14.03
CA SER A 56 -11.76 3.24 -12.67
C SER A 56 -11.88 4.61 -12.00
N THR A 57 -12.66 4.70 -10.92
CA THR A 57 -12.90 5.94 -10.15
C THR A 57 -11.69 6.37 -9.31
N CYS A 58 -10.56 5.66 -9.45
CA CYS A 58 -9.37 5.76 -8.62
C CYS A 58 -8.15 6.24 -9.41
N GLN A 59 -7.16 6.80 -8.71
CA GLN A 59 -5.83 7.00 -9.28
C GLN A 59 -5.20 5.63 -9.54
N THR A 60 -4.82 5.36 -10.79
CA THR A 60 -4.27 4.06 -11.20
C THR A 60 -2.76 4.10 -11.42
N ARG A 61 -2.13 2.92 -11.28
CA ARG A 61 -0.76 2.64 -11.71
C ARG A 61 -0.72 1.33 -12.51
N PHE A 62 0.24 1.22 -13.42
CA PHE A 62 0.39 0.03 -14.24
C PHE A 62 1.30 -0.99 -13.54
N GLU A 63 0.84 -2.24 -13.46
CA GLU A 63 1.56 -3.31 -12.77
C GLU A 63 1.45 -4.63 -13.56
N PHE A 64 2.43 -5.52 -13.39
CA PHE A 64 2.46 -6.83 -14.05
C PHE A 64 2.01 -7.95 -13.10
N PHE A 65 1.21 -8.86 -13.62
CA PHE A 65 0.65 -10.00 -12.88
C PHE A 65 0.79 -11.28 -13.69
N ARG A 66 0.85 -12.42 -12.99
CA ARG A 66 0.67 -13.72 -13.65
C ARG A 66 -0.79 -13.86 -14.09
N LYS A 67 -1.01 -14.40 -15.30
CA LYS A 67 -2.33 -14.70 -15.84
C LYS A 67 -3.12 -15.56 -14.85
N GLY A 68 -4.39 -15.22 -14.64
CA GLY A 68 -5.29 -15.90 -13.69
C GLY A 68 -5.30 -15.36 -12.26
N VAL A 69 -4.23 -14.69 -11.78
CA VAL A 69 -4.19 -14.18 -10.39
C VAL A 69 -5.24 -13.10 -10.14
N LEU A 70 -5.45 -12.22 -11.11
CA LEU A 70 -6.44 -11.14 -11.00
C LEU A 70 -7.85 -11.54 -11.47
N GLU A 71 -8.02 -12.76 -11.96
CA GLU A 71 -9.32 -13.29 -12.39
C GLU A 71 -9.99 -14.11 -11.27
N GLY A 72 -9.21 -14.56 -10.28
CA GLY A 72 -9.74 -15.12 -9.04
C GLY A 72 -10.31 -14.03 -8.15
N LYS A 73 -11.62 -14.04 -7.90
CA LYS A 73 -12.27 -13.30 -6.80
C LYS A 73 -11.71 -13.68 -5.41
N GLU A 74 -10.90 -14.73 -5.32
CA GLU A 74 -10.55 -15.42 -4.08
C GLU A 74 -9.25 -14.95 -3.41
N THR A 75 -8.40 -14.16 -4.09
CA THR A 75 -7.09 -13.75 -3.51
C THR A 75 -7.08 -12.34 -2.92
N GLN A 76 -8.23 -11.69 -2.80
CA GLN A 76 -8.30 -10.33 -2.26
C GLN A 76 -9.17 -10.34 -1.01
N ALA A 77 -8.63 -9.78 0.07
CA ALA A 77 -9.42 -9.51 1.24
C ALA A 77 -10.52 -8.51 0.86
N VAL A 78 -11.78 -8.90 1.05
CA VAL A 78 -12.94 -8.13 0.60
C VAL A 78 -13.39 -7.23 1.74
N VAL A 79 -13.47 -5.92 1.47
CA VAL A 79 -14.07 -4.95 2.39
C VAL A 79 -15.52 -4.74 1.97
N THR A 80 -16.46 -5.06 2.86
CA THR A 80 -17.91 -4.91 2.58
C THR A 80 -18.62 -4.37 3.80
N LYS A 81 -19.70 -3.60 3.58
CA LYS A 81 -20.62 -3.19 4.63
C LYS A 81 -21.64 -4.30 4.85
N GLU A 82 -21.62 -4.92 6.01
CA GLU A 82 -22.52 -6.01 6.39
C GLU A 82 -23.18 -5.70 7.73
N PHE A 83 -24.41 -6.18 7.92
CA PHE A 83 -25.05 -6.17 9.23
C PHE A 83 -24.48 -7.31 10.07
N VAL A 84 -23.78 -6.96 11.15
CA VAL A 84 -23.12 -7.93 12.04
C VAL A 84 -23.63 -7.79 13.48
N PRO A 85 -23.65 -8.89 14.24
CA PRO A 85 -23.98 -8.88 15.66
C PRO A 85 -22.91 -8.14 16.47
N ILE A 86 -23.27 -7.02 17.07
CA ILE A 86 -22.45 -6.21 17.95
C ILE A 86 -23.04 -6.24 19.36
N ASN A 87 -22.18 -6.33 20.38
CA ASN A 87 -22.63 -6.22 21.76
C ASN A 87 -22.83 -4.74 22.11
N ARG A 88 -24.00 -4.40 22.68
CA ARG A 88 -24.37 -3.01 23.02
C ARG A 88 -23.43 -2.33 24.02
N ASP A 89 -22.89 -3.09 24.96
CA ASP A 89 -22.11 -2.56 26.08
C ASP A 89 -20.65 -2.36 25.72
N THR A 90 -20.09 -3.25 24.90
CA THR A 90 -18.66 -3.21 24.51
C THR A 90 -18.44 -2.57 23.14
N GLY A 91 -19.43 -2.60 22.25
CA GLY A 91 -19.28 -2.21 20.85
C GLY A 91 -18.38 -3.15 20.05
N ALA A 92 -18.07 -4.33 20.59
CA ALA A 92 -17.28 -5.38 19.96
C ALA A 92 -18.19 -6.35 19.18
N MET A 93 -17.62 -7.01 18.17
CA MET A 93 -18.31 -8.07 17.44
C MET A 93 -18.52 -9.29 18.35
N THR A 94 -19.75 -9.79 18.41
CA THR A 94 -20.15 -10.87 19.32
C THR A 94 -20.84 -12.00 18.54
N THR A 95 -20.98 -13.18 19.15
CA THR A 95 -21.84 -14.24 18.63
C THR A 95 -23.32 -13.95 18.93
N PRO A 96 -24.27 -14.54 18.16
CA PRO A 96 -25.72 -14.37 18.38
C PRO A 96 -26.24 -14.85 19.75
N ASP A 97 -25.45 -15.61 20.50
CA ASP A 97 -25.84 -16.18 21.80
C ASP A 97 -25.78 -15.17 22.95
N ASN A 98 -25.24 -13.97 22.72
CA ASN A 98 -25.14 -12.94 23.75
C ASN A 98 -26.48 -12.20 23.92
N PRO A 99 -27.04 -12.09 25.14
CA PRO A 99 -28.32 -11.41 25.37
C PRO A 99 -28.32 -9.91 25.02
N ALA A 100 -27.16 -9.27 24.95
CA ALA A 100 -27.00 -7.86 24.60
C ALA A 100 -26.63 -7.64 23.11
N VAL A 101 -27.01 -8.57 22.23
CA VAL A 101 -26.71 -8.50 20.80
C VAL A 101 -27.62 -7.51 20.06
N GLU A 102 -27.02 -6.70 19.20
CA GLU A 102 -27.69 -5.80 18.26
C GLU A 102 -27.06 -5.91 16.88
N MET A 103 -27.90 -6.02 15.84
CA MET A 103 -27.42 -6.03 14.46
C MET A 103 -27.13 -4.61 14.01
N GLN A 104 -25.86 -4.30 13.77
CA GLN A 104 -25.44 -2.99 13.27
C GLN A 104 -24.70 -3.14 11.94
N GLU A 105 -24.90 -2.19 11.04
CA GLU A 105 -24.12 -2.10 9.81
C GLU A 105 -22.69 -1.66 10.17
N LYS A 106 -21.70 -2.50 9.83
CA LYS A 106 -20.27 -2.21 10.05
C LYS A 106 -19.47 -2.57 8.80
N THR A 107 -18.30 -1.94 8.65
CA THR A 107 -17.34 -2.29 7.61
C THR A 107 -16.53 -3.51 8.04
N ILE A 108 -16.70 -4.61 7.31
CA ILE A 108 -16.07 -5.90 7.57
C ILE A 108 -15.01 -6.16 6.52
N LEU A 109 -13.81 -6.52 6.97
CA LEU A 109 -12.76 -7.11 6.17
C LEU A 109 -12.88 -8.63 6.26
N THR A 110 -13.14 -9.28 5.13
CA THR A 110 -13.04 -10.74 5.02
C THR A 110 -11.70 -11.09 4.42
N ASP A 111 -10.84 -11.76 5.18
CA ASP A 111 -9.54 -12.22 4.69
C ASP A 111 -9.69 -13.40 3.71
N ILE A 112 -8.62 -13.73 2.99
CA ILE A 112 -8.55 -14.86 2.05
C ILE A 112 -8.86 -16.21 2.70
N LEU A 113 -8.71 -16.32 4.02
CA LEU A 113 -9.07 -17.50 4.82
C LEU A 113 -10.56 -17.52 5.23
N GLY A 114 -11.35 -16.54 4.81
CA GLY A 114 -12.76 -16.39 5.18
C GLY A 114 -12.98 -15.84 6.59
N THR A 115 -11.91 -15.43 7.29
CA THR A 115 -12.01 -14.82 8.62
C THR A 115 -12.53 -13.40 8.49
N LYS A 116 -13.64 -13.09 9.15
CA LYS A 116 -14.27 -11.77 9.18
C LYS A 116 -13.71 -10.95 10.33
N SER A 117 -13.18 -9.77 10.04
CA SER A 117 -12.70 -8.79 11.02
C SER A 117 -13.45 -7.48 10.85
N CYS A 118 -13.86 -6.88 11.96
CA CYS A 118 -14.57 -5.61 11.96
C CYS A 118 -13.58 -4.45 12.04
N LEU A 119 -13.57 -3.58 11.05
CA LEU A 119 -12.72 -2.38 11.03
C LEU A 119 -13.31 -1.24 11.87
N ASP A 120 -14.64 -1.24 12.04
CA ASP A 120 -15.38 -0.18 12.73
C ASP A 120 -15.77 -0.52 14.18
N CYS A 121 -15.39 -1.69 14.69
CA CYS A 121 -15.78 -2.14 16.03
C CYS A 121 -14.77 -1.69 17.09
N ASN A 122 -15.22 -1.58 18.34
CA ASN A 122 -14.28 -1.41 19.45
C ASN A 122 -13.55 -2.75 19.64
N GLN A 123 -12.23 -2.72 19.55
CA GLN A 123 -11.41 -3.86 19.89
C GLN A 123 -11.14 -3.80 21.39
N ASP A 124 -11.37 -4.92 22.08
CA ASP A 124 -11.40 -5.02 23.54
C ASP A 124 -10.34 -4.13 24.23
N GLY A 125 -10.80 -3.02 24.81
CA GLY A 125 -10.01 -2.16 25.69
C GLY A 125 -9.12 -1.10 25.03
N GLN A 126 -9.07 -0.95 23.70
CA GLN A 126 -8.29 0.13 23.06
C GLN A 126 -9.23 1.25 22.56
N PRO A 127 -9.15 2.48 23.11
CA PRO A 127 -9.89 3.60 22.54
C PRO A 127 -9.42 3.84 21.11
N ARG A 128 -10.36 4.11 20.20
CA ARG A 128 -10.05 4.44 18.80
C ARG A 128 -9.02 5.57 18.76
N SER A 129 -7.81 5.30 18.30
CA SER A 129 -6.96 6.37 17.80
C SER A 129 -7.55 6.81 16.46
N LEU A 130 -8.33 7.89 16.48
CA LEU A 130 -8.58 8.66 15.27
C LEU A 130 -7.21 9.14 14.78
N LEU A 131 -6.62 8.41 13.84
CA LEU A 131 -5.60 8.98 12.98
C LEU A 131 -6.33 9.98 12.09
N ILE A 132 -6.53 11.18 12.63
CA ILE A 132 -6.87 12.31 11.81
C ILE A 132 -5.66 12.53 10.92
N VAL A 133 -5.74 12.07 9.66
CA VAL A 133 -4.80 12.48 8.60
C VAL A 133 -5.14 13.92 8.22
N THR A 134 -5.18 14.83 9.20
CA THR A 134 -5.20 16.27 8.96
C THR A 134 -3.77 16.74 8.86
N GLU A 135 -3.38 17.10 7.65
CA GLU A 135 -2.44 18.18 7.35
C GLU A 135 -0.99 18.05 7.86
N GLY A 136 -0.51 16.84 8.05
CA GLY A 136 0.92 16.57 8.28
C GLY A 136 1.83 16.76 7.05
N ILE A 137 1.28 16.88 5.83
CA ILE A 137 2.11 17.07 4.61
C ILE A 137 2.53 18.53 4.41
N LYS A 138 1.82 19.53 4.99
CA LYS A 138 2.17 20.94 4.78
C LYS A 138 3.35 21.45 5.61
N GLN A 139 3.72 20.79 6.71
CA GLN A 139 4.84 21.28 7.53
C GLN A 139 6.22 20.82 7.06
N ARG A 140 6.32 19.74 6.26
CA ARG A 140 7.63 19.25 5.78
C ARG A 140 8.15 19.95 4.51
N PHE A 141 7.35 20.83 3.90
CA PHE A 141 7.76 21.66 2.75
C PHE A 141 8.17 23.08 3.13
N LYS A 142 8.04 23.51 4.39
CA LYS A 142 8.45 24.86 4.84
C LYS A 142 9.95 24.99 5.18
N GLU A 143 10.70 23.90 5.16
CA GLU A 143 12.12 23.88 5.51
C GLU A 143 13.07 23.64 4.33
N VAL A 144 12.55 23.55 3.10
CA VAL A 144 13.38 23.76 1.90
C VAL A 144 13.35 25.25 1.57
N LYS A 145 13.98 26.03 2.45
CA LYS A 145 14.31 27.42 2.15
C LYS A 145 15.38 27.40 1.07
N GLU A 146 15.07 28.04 -0.05
CA GLU A 146 15.97 28.29 -1.18
C GLU A 146 17.36 28.68 -0.66
N THR A 147 18.33 27.78 -0.79
CA THR A 147 19.72 28.19 -0.78
C THR A 147 19.99 28.89 -2.11
N PRO A 148 20.37 30.18 -2.12
CA PRO A 148 20.68 30.88 -3.36
C PRO A 148 21.86 30.18 -4.05
N VAL A 149 21.66 29.85 -5.33
CA VAL A 149 22.72 29.42 -6.24
C VAL A 149 23.72 30.59 -6.35
N PRO A 150 25.00 30.43 -6.01
CA PRO A 150 25.99 31.46 -6.27
C PRO A 150 26.26 31.53 -7.78
N THR A 151 25.68 32.53 -8.42
CA THR A 151 26.00 32.96 -9.78
C THR A 151 27.34 33.70 -9.76
N ALA A 152 28.43 33.08 -10.22
CA ALA A 152 29.59 33.78 -10.81
C ALA A 152 30.66 32.78 -11.29
N ILE A 153 30.77 32.60 -12.61
CA ILE A 153 32.05 32.32 -13.26
C ILE A 153 32.24 33.41 -14.31
N PRO A 154 33.22 34.31 -14.17
CA PRO A 154 33.51 35.33 -15.18
C PRO A 154 34.21 34.72 -16.40
N PRO A 155 34.00 35.26 -17.61
CA PRO A 155 34.65 34.79 -18.82
C PRO A 155 36.14 35.19 -18.85
N GLN A 156 37.00 34.24 -19.19
CA GLN A 156 38.27 34.47 -19.89
C GLN A 156 38.25 33.69 -21.19
#